data_AF-A0A257AMU6-F1
#
_entry.id   AF-A0A257AMU6-F1
#
_cell.length_a   1.000
_cell.length_b   1.000
_cell.length_c   1.000
_cell.angle_alpha   90.00
_cell.angle_beta   90.00
_cell.angle_gamma   90.00
#
_symmetry.space_group_name_H-M   'P 1'
#
loop_
_entity.id
_entity.type
_entity.pdbx_description
1 polymer ?
#
loop_
_entity_poly.entity_id
_entity_poly.type
_entity_poly.pdbx_seq_one_letter_code
_entity_poly.pdbx_strand_id
1 'polypeptide(L)'
;MRAYFDEKGLVRQHLDSYNEFIKRGLQRVVDEVGYIEPEIEGFKVKLGKIRVGRPFIQEADGQGKEILPMEARIRNLTYSAPIYLKMTPIRNGMEQQEVEVRIGEIPVMLKSEICPLSKMSEEELIRAGEDPRDPGGYFIINGSERVIVSIEDLAVNRIMVEKDEKEGTCRAKVISMSGGFRAPVTVERRKTGLIRVSFPSIPGYIPIVILMKALGLEKDREIFQAISENPEMASDIMFNIERALDIHTQEEALDYIGKRVAAEQPKEYRLKRAEQVLDRYLLPHIGQEEEDRIKKAYFLGKMAERAIELHLGLRSVDDKDHYANKRLKLAGDLMEDLFRSAFQALVKDIR
;
A
#
# COMPACT_ATOMS: atom_id res chain seq x y z
N MET A 1 34.34 -12.56 -3.79
CA MET A 1 33.17 -12.91 -4.62
C MET A 1 32.70 -14.35 -4.39
N ARG A 2 33.56 -15.38 -4.47
CA ARG A 2 33.15 -16.78 -4.15
C ARG A 2 32.56 -16.94 -2.74
N ALA A 3 33.30 -16.48 -1.73
CA ALA A 3 32.81 -16.50 -0.33
C ALA A 3 31.45 -15.81 -0.11
N TYR A 4 31.11 -14.79 -0.93
CA TYR A 4 29.80 -14.15 -0.86
C TYR A 4 28.69 -15.09 -1.34
N PHE A 5 28.89 -15.80 -2.45
CA PHE A 5 27.91 -16.76 -2.94
C PHE A 5 27.83 -18.02 -2.09
N ASP A 6 28.94 -18.45 -1.48
CA ASP A 6 28.95 -19.58 -0.55
C ASP A 6 28.15 -19.26 0.73
N GLU A 7 28.22 -18.02 1.22
CA GLU A 7 27.48 -17.58 2.41
C GLU A 7 26.03 -17.16 2.11
N LYS A 8 25.81 -16.48 0.97
CA LYS A 8 24.52 -15.85 0.65
C LYS A 8 23.67 -16.70 -0.29
N GLY A 9 24.24 -17.58 -1.11
CA GLY A 9 23.51 -18.28 -2.16
C GLY A 9 23.06 -17.36 -3.31
N LEU A 10 22.32 -17.94 -4.27
CA LEU A 10 21.92 -17.28 -5.52
C LEU A 10 20.47 -16.77 -5.54
N VAL A 11 19.61 -17.29 -4.67
CA VAL A 11 18.16 -17.03 -4.67
C VAL A 11 17.68 -16.34 -3.38
N ARG A 12 18.64 -15.84 -2.59
CA ARG A 12 18.42 -15.28 -1.26
C ARG A 12 17.45 -14.11 -1.25
N GLN A 13 17.38 -13.32 -2.33
CA GLN A 13 16.42 -12.23 -2.48
C GLN A 13 14.96 -12.68 -2.26
N HIS A 14 14.57 -13.83 -2.81
CA HIS A 14 13.20 -14.33 -2.64
C HIS A 14 13.01 -14.99 -1.27
N LEU A 15 14.01 -15.76 -0.81
CA LEU A 15 13.98 -16.41 0.50
C LEU A 15 13.89 -15.40 1.64
N ASP A 16 14.79 -14.41 1.69
CA ASP A 16 14.83 -13.38 2.74
C ASP A 16 13.55 -12.55 2.73
N SER A 17 13.08 -12.14 1.54
CA SER A 17 11.83 -11.39 1.39
C SER A 17 10.62 -12.19 1.87
N TYR A 18 10.52 -13.47 1.49
CA TYR A 18 9.44 -14.35 1.94
C TYR A 18 9.51 -14.63 3.45
N ASN A 19 10.71 -14.84 4.00
CA ASN A 19 10.91 -15.04 5.43
C ASN A 19 10.48 -13.81 6.24
N GLU A 20 10.80 -12.60 5.79
CA GLU A 20 10.34 -11.36 6.42
C GLU A 20 8.81 -11.20 6.34
N PHE A 21 8.21 -11.56 5.21
CA PHE A 21 6.76 -11.61 5.06
C PHE A 21 6.11 -12.57 6.07
N ILE A 22 6.62 -13.81 6.21
CA ILE A 22 6.07 -14.77 7.17
C ILE A 22 6.27 -14.30 8.61
N LYS A 23 7.44 -13.74 8.95
CA LYS A 23 7.78 -13.31 10.32
C LYS A 23 7.02 -12.07 10.77
N ARG A 24 6.85 -11.10 9.87
CA ARG A 24 6.33 -9.77 10.22
C ARG A 24 5.22 -9.30 9.28
N GLY A 25 5.31 -9.56 7.99
CA GLY A 25 4.30 -9.14 7.00
C GLY A 25 2.89 -9.62 7.30
N LEU A 26 2.73 -10.91 7.65
CA LEU A 26 1.43 -11.46 8.04
C LEU A 26 0.82 -10.73 9.23
N GLN A 27 1.61 -10.48 10.27
CA GLN A 27 1.13 -9.80 11.48
C GLN A 27 0.77 -8.33 11.18
N ARG A 28 1.57 -7.62 10.35
CA ARG A 28 1.25 -6.25 9.93
C ARG A 28 -0.13 -6.15 9.28
N VAL A 29 -0.44 -7.05 8.35
CA VAL A 29 -1.73 -7.07 7.65
C VAL A 29 -2.89 -7.34 8.62
N VAL A 30 -2.70 -8.24 9.59
CA VAL A 30 -3.72 -8.54 10.61
C VAL A 30 -3.94 -7.34 11.54
N ASP A 31 -2.86 -6.71 12.01
CA ASP A 31 -2.89 -5.56 12.92
C ASP A 31 -3.56 -4.34 12.29
N GLU A 32 -3.38 -4.12 10.99
CA GLU A 32 -4.04 -3.04 10.25
C GLU A 32 -5.57 -3.19 10.19
N VAL A 33 -6.09 -4.43 10.23
CA VAL A 33 -7.53 -4.66 10.33
C VAL A 33 -7.98 -4.47 11.78
N GLY A 34 -7.27 -5.07 12.72
CA GLY A 34 -7.47 -4.94 14.17
C GLY A 34 -8.74 -5.58 14.71
N TYR A 35 -9.91 -5.14 14.23
CA TYR A 35 -11.22 -5.63 14.66
C TYR A 35 -12.13 -5.95 13.48
N ILE A 36 -12.90 -7.02 13.63
CA ILE A 36 -14.05 -7.31 12.79
C ILE A 36 -15.30 -6.91 13.57
N GLU A 37 -16.14 -6.07 12.96
CA GLU A 37 -17.42 -5.62 13.52
C GLU A 37 -18.54 -6.19 12.66
N PRO A 38 -19.16 -7.32 13.05
CA PRO A 38 -20.34 -7.86 12.39
C PRO A 38 -21.55 -6.93 12.56
N GLU A 39 -22.59 -7.14 11.77
CA GLU A 39 -23.83 -6.34 11.84
C GLU A 39 -24.61 -6.49 13.17
N ILE A 40 -24.16 -7.39 14.05
CA ILE A 40 -24.75 -7.62 15.37
C ILE A 40 -24.26 -6.55 16.36
N GLU A 41 -25.19 -5.73 16.86
CA GLU A 41 -24.88 -4.70 17.86
C GLU A 41 -24.19 -5.27 19.10
N GLY A 42 -23.13 -4.58 19.55
CA GLY A 42 -22.38 -4.95 20.74
C GLY A 42 -21.45 -6.15 20.56
N PHE A 43 -21.31 -6.70 19.35
CA PHE A 43 -20.39 -7.79 19.07
C PHE A 43 -19.20 -7.33 18.20
N LYS A 44 -17.98 -7.62 18.65
CA LYS A 44 -16.74 -7.36 17.90
C LYS A 44 -15.83 -8.56 18.03
N VAL A 45 -14.99 -8.81 17.04
CA VAL A 45 -13.93 -9.83 17.12
C VAL A 45 -12.59 -9.13 17.03
N LYS A 46 -11.82 -9.19 18.10
CA LYS A 46 -10.44 -8.67 18.15
C LYS A 46 -9.51 -9.70 17.53
N LEU A 47 -8.73 -9.26 16.55
CA LEU A 47 -7.73 -10.07 15.88
C LEU A 47 -6.42 -10.01 16.67
N GLY A 48 -5.87 -11.18 17.02
CA GLY A 48 -4.66 -11.31 17.81
C GLY A 48 -3.46 -11.73 16.96
N LYS A 49 -2.63 -12.62 17.52
CA LYS A 49 -1.42 -13.10 16.85
C LYS A 49 -1.75 -14.13 15.75
N ILE A 50 -1.09 -13.97 14.61
CA ILE A 50 -1.09 -14.94 13.52
C ILE A 50 0.14 -15.84 13.60
N ARG A 51 -0.03 -17.14 13.33
CA ARG A 51 1.07 -18.09 13.20
C ARG A 51 0.86 -19.02 12.02
N VAL A 52 1.96 -19.41 11.39
CA VAL A 52 1.97 -20.41 10.31
C VAL A 52 2.42 -21.75 10.90
N GLY A 53 1.70 -22.81 10.56
CA GLY A 53 2.04 -24.18 10.94
C GLY A 53 3.16 -24.77 10.08
N ARG A 54 3.27 -26.10 10.09
CA ARG A 54 4.16 -26.84 9.20
C ARG A 54 3.42 -27.31 7.95
N PRO A 55 4.13 -27.57 6.84
CA PRO A 55 3.53 -28.11 5.63
C PRO A 55 2.72 -29.36 5.92
N PHE A 56 1.43 -29.35 5.57
CA PHE A 56 0.46 -30.33 6.04
C PHE A 56 -0.63 -30.54 4.99
N ILE A 57 -1.07 -31.78 4.84
CA ILE A 57 -2.26 -32.12 4.05
C ILE A 57 -3.30 -32.83 4.93
N GLN A 58 -4.57 -32.57 4.65
CA GLN A 58 -5.68 -33.38 5.17
C GLN A 58 -6.10 -34.38 4.10
N GLU A 59 -6.05 -35.66 4.44
CA GLU A 59 -6.47 -36.75 3.56
C GLU A 59 -8.00 -36.94 3.60
N ALA A 60 -8.53 -37.74 2.67
CA ALA A 60 -9.98 -37.93 2.50
C ALA A 60 -10.68 -38.56 3.73
N ASP A 61 -9.91 -39.26 4.56
CA ASP A 61 -10.37 -39.84 5.83
C ASP A 61 -10.39 -38.82 6.98
N GLY A 62 -10.01 -37.57 6.71
CA GLY A 62 -9.96 -36.48 7.68
C GLY A 62 -8.70 -36.48 8.55
N GLN A 63 -7.85 -37.52 8.47
CA GLN A 63 -6.54 -37.50 9.09
C GLN A 63 -5.65 -36.53 8.34
N GLY A 64 -4.67 -35.96 9.03
CA GLY A 64 -3.71 -35.11 8.36
C GLY A 64 -2.29 -35.42 8.72
N LYS A 65 -1.43 -35.15 7.76
CA LYS A 65 -0.06 -35.64 7.72
C LYS A 65 0.84 -34.50 7.26
N GLU A 66 2.00 -34.36 7.91
CA GLU A 66 3.07 -33.51 7.39
C GLU A 66 3.62 -34.12 6.10
N ILE A 67 3.82 -33.27 5.08
CA ILE A 67 4.33 -33.70 3.78
C ILE A 67 5.66 -33.02 3.45
N LEU A 68 6.43 -33.66 2.59
CA LEU A 68 7.64 -33.09 2.00
C LEU A 68 7.40 -32.65 0.55
N PRO A 69 8.22 -31.75 -0.01
CA PRO A 69 7.99 -31.21 -1.35
C PRO A 69 7.89 -32.27 -2.44
N MET A 70 8.74 -33.30 -2.44
CA MET A 70 8.65 -34.42 -3.40
C MET A 70 7.28 -35.11 -3.41
N GLU A 71 6.66 -35.32 -2.24
CA GLU A 71 5.31 -35.89 -2.14
C GLU A 71 4.27 -34.97 -2.80
N ALA A 72 4.41 -33.65 -2.63
CA ALA A 72 3.52 -32.67 -3.26
C ALA A 72 3.65 -32.66 -4.79
N ARG A 73 4.89 -32.79 -5.32
CA ARG A 73 5.13 -32.87 -6.78
C ARG A 73 4.45 -34.10 -7.40
N ILE A 74 4.68 -35.28 -6.83
CA ILE A 74 4.21 -36.56 -7.39
C ILE A 74 2.68 -36.68 -7.31
N ARG A 75 2.07 -36.22 -6.21
CA ARG A 75 0.63 -36.36 -5.97
C ARG A 75 -0.21 -35.21 -6.54
N ASN A 76 0.38 -34.28 -7.30
CA ASN A 76 -0.29 -33.07 -7.80
C ASN A 76 -0.90 -32.19 -6.69
N LEU A 77 -0.22 -32.09 -5.54
CA LEU A 77 -0.70 -31.32 -4.38
C LEU A 77 -0.07 -29.93 -4.34
N THR A 78 -0.67 -29.04 -3.56
CA THR A 78 -0.05 -27.77 -3.20
C THR A 78 0.74 -27.95 -1.90
N TYR A 79 2.00 -27.52 -1.91
CA TYR A 79 2.86 -27.55 -0.73
C TYR A 79 2.58 -26.32 0.13
N SER A 80 1.64 -26.45 1.07
CA SER A 80 1.12 -25.37 1.91
C SER A 80 1.14 -25.73 3.39
N ALA A 81 1.13 -24.69 4.24
CA ALA A 81 1.01 -24.80 5.69
C ALA A 81 -0.25 -24.09 6.19
N PRO A 82 -0.94 -24.62 7.21
CA PRO A 82 -2.13 -23.99 7.78
C PRO A 82 -1.77 -22.70 8.51
N ILE A 83 -2.63 -21.69 8.36
CA ILE A 83 -2.53 -20.42 9.06
C ILE A 83 -3.51 -20.42 10.23
N TYR A 84 -3.02 -20.11 11.41
CA TYR A 84 -3.82 -19.99 12.62
C TYR A 84 -3.84 -18.54 13.10
N LEU A 85 -5.01 -18.05 13.46
CA LEU A 85 -5.22 -16.71 13.99
C LEU A 85 -5.95 -16.81 15.33
N LYS A 86 -5.37 -16.16 16.34
CA LYS A 86 -6.03 -15.95 17.62
C LYS A 86 -7.11 -14.88 17.48
N MET A 87 -8.33 -15.21 17.89
CA MET A 87 -9.48 -14.32 17.84
C MET A 87 -10.11 -14.24 19.22
N THR A 88 -10.40 -13.03 19.67
CA THR A 88 -11.08 -12.79 20.96
C THR A 88 -12.45 -12.17 20.69
N PRO A 89 -13.56 -12.91 20.88
CA PRO A 89 -14.89 -12.35 20.79
C PRO A 89 -15.13 -11.36 21.93
N ILE A 90 -15.67 -10.19 21.61
CA ILE A 90 -16.04 -9.14 22.55
C ILE A 90 -17.54 -8.97 22.45
N ARG A 91 -18.25 -9.20 23.56
CA ARG A 91 -19.72 -9.03 23.62
C ARG A 91 -20.05 -8.01 24.70
N ASN A 92 -20.74 -6.94 24.32
CA ASN A 92 -21.10 -5.83 25.21
C ASN A 92 -19.89 -5.26 25.98
N GLY A 93 -18.72 -5.18 25.31
CA GLY A 93 -17.48 -4.69 25.90
C GLY A 93 -16.71 -5.69 26.77
N MET A 94 -17.24 -6.90 26.99
CA MET A 94 -16.54 -7.96 27.72
C MET A 94 -15.78 -8.88 26.75
N GLU A 95 -14.45 -8.98 26.93
CA GLU A 95 -13.62 -9.95 26.21
C GLU A 95 -13.94 -11.37 26.70
N GLN A 96 -14.25 -12.27 25.76
CA GLN A 96 -14.43 -13.70 26.01
C GLN A 96 -13.09 -14.44 25.91
N GLN A 97 -13.12 -15.76 26.06
CA GLN A 97 -11.94 -16.59 25.90
C GLN A 97 -11.35 -16.45 24.48
N GLU A 98 -10.04 -16.22 24.40
CA GLU A 98 -9.30 -16.25 23.14
C GLU A 98 -9.34 -17.67 22.54
N VAL A 99 -9.76 -17.76 21.28
CA VAL A 99 -9.79 -19.02 20.52
C VAL A 99 -8.81 -18.91 19.35
N GLU A 100 -8.06 -19.98 19.12
CA GLU A 100 -7.20 -20.08 17.95
C GLU A 100 -7.93 -20.80 16.81
N VAL A 101 -8.09 -20.12 15.68
CA VAL A 101 -8.87 -20.60 14.54
C VAL A 101 -7.96 -20.77 13.33
N ARG A 102 -8.11 -21.88 12.60
CA ARG A 102 -7.46 -22.05 11.28
C ARG A 102 -8.23 -21.21 10.26
N ILE A 103 -7.57 -20.19 9.70
CA ILE A 103 -8.20 -19.25 8.75
C ILE A 103 -7.94 -19.60 7.29
N GLY A 104 -7.02 -20.53 7.03
CA GLY A 104 -6.66 -20.94 5.67
C GLY A 104 -5.32 -21.63 5.64
N GLU A 105 -4.69 -21.57 4.46
CA GLU A 105 -3.37 -22.13 4.21
C GLU A 105 -2.53 -21.15 3.40
N ILE A 106 -1.20 -21.23 3.56
CA ILE A 106 -0.24 -20.45 2.80
C ILE A 106 0.73 -21.36 2.07
N PRO A 107 0.98 -21.15 0.76
CA PRO A 107 2.02 -21.86 0.05
C PRO A 107 3.39 -21.63 0.70
N VAL A 108 4.14 -22.72 0.90
CA VAL A 108 5.46 -22.69 1.53
C VAL A 108 6.54 -22.63 0.46
N MET A 109 7.39 -21.60 0.51
CA MET A 109 8.53 -21.48 -0.40
C MET A 109 9.60 -22.51 -0.03
N LEU A 110 10.11 -23.26 -1.01
CA LEU A 110 11.14 -24.27 -0.77
C LEU A 110 12.43 -23.62 -0.25
N LYS A 111 13.03 -24.29 0.74
CA LYS A 111 14.21 -23.82 1.51
C LYS A 111 14.03 -22.49 2.25
N SER A 112 12.80 -21.97 2.38
CA SER A 112 12.49 -20.90 3.35
C SER A 112 12.56 -21.41 4.79
N GLU A 113 12.57 -20.53 5.78
CA GLU A 113 12.74 -20.90 7.20
C GLU A 113 11.63 -21.80 7.75
N ILE A 114 10.42 -21.70 7.19
CA ILE A 114 9.27 -22.54 7.55
C ILE A 114 9.23 -23.86 6.77
N CYS A 115 10.02 -23.99 5.71
CA CYS A 115 10.19 -25.24 4.98
C CYS A 115 11.19 -26.14 5.74
N PRO A 116 10.82 -27.39 6.09
CA PRO A 116 11.73 -28.33 6.77
C PRO A 116 13.04 -28.57 6.04
N LEU A 117 13.05 -28.50 4.70
CA LEU A 117 14.26 -28.70 3.88
C LEU A 117 15.39 -27.72 4.21
N SER A 118 15.07 -26.52 4.74
CA SER A 118 16.09 -25.52 5.11
C SER A 118 16.98 -25.94 6.28
N LYS A 119 16.55 -26.95 7.06
CA LYS A 119 17.24 -27.42 8.27
C LYS A 119 17.83 -28.82 8.11
N MET A 120 17.62 -29.45 6.96
CA MET A 120 18.12 -30.80 6.68
C MET A 120 19.57 -30.75 6.20
N SER A 121 20.36 -31.71 6.64
CA SER A 121 21.67 -32.02 6.08
C SER A 121 21.56 -32.57 4.64
N GLU A 122 22.67 -32.58 3.91
CA GLU A 122 22.69 -33.12 2.53
C GLU A 122 22.20 -34.58 2.47
N GLU A 123 22.59 -35.40 3.45
CA GLU A 123 22.17 -36.81 3.54
C GLU A 123 20.66 -36.96 3.82
N GLU A 124 20.08 -36.05 4.60
CA GLU A 124 18.65 -36.03 4.88
C GLU A 124 17.85 -35.56 3.66
N LEU A 125 18.37 -34.58 2.91
CA LEU A 125 17.77 -34.14 1.65
C LEU A 125 17.73 -35.29 0.62
N ILE A 126 18.83 -36.02 0.46
CA ILE A 126 18.88 -37.19 -0.43
C ILE A 126 17.87 -38.25 0.01
N ARG A 127 17.77 -38.53 1.32
CA ARG A 127 16.78 -39.46 1.87
C ARG A 127 15.33 -39.00 1.67
N ALA A 128 15.10 -37.69 1.69
CA ALA A 128 13.82 -37.06 1.38
C ALA A 128 13.49 -37.04 -0.12
N GLY A 129 14.41 -37.47 -0.99
CA GLY A 129 14.25 -37.47 -2.44
C GLY A 129 14.55 -36.12 -3.10
N GLU A 130 15.20 -35.20 -2.40
CA GLU A 130 15.59 -33.87 -2.91
C GLU A 130 17.07 -33.84 -3.29
N ASP A 131 17.43 -33.05 -4.30
CA ASP A 131 18.83 -32.75 -4.61
C ASP A 131 19.37 -31.67 -3.64
N PRO A 132 20.46 -31.92 -2.90
CA PRO A 132 21.10 -30.90 -2.07
C PRO A 132 21.43 -29.59 -2.81
N ARG A 133 21.70 -29.67 -4.11
CA ARG A 133 22.06 -28.53 -4.97
C ARG A 133 20.86 -27.71 -5.45
N ASP A 134 19.63 -28.16 -5.23
CA ASP A 134 18.44 -27.37 -5.54
C ASP A 134 18.51 -26.03 -4.77
N PRO A 135 18.40 -24.86 -5.42
CA PRO A 135 18.57 -23.58 -4.73
C PRO A 135 17.37 -23.20 -3.85
N GLY A 136 16.19 -23.77 -4.07
CA GLY A 136 14.92 -23.34 -3.49
C GLY A 136 14.45 -22.00 -4.06
N GLY A 137 13.58 -21.30 -3.32
CA GLY A 137 13.06 -19.98 -3.72
C GLY A 137 11.85 -20.00 -4.65
N TYR A 138 11.22 -21.16 -4.83
CA TYR A 138 10.00 -21.35 -5.60
C TYR A 138 8.94 -22.11 -4.79
N PHE A 139 7.73 -22.22 -5.32
CA PHE A 139 6.58 -22.89 -4.70
C PHE A 139 6.18 -24.12 -5.51
N ILE A 140 5.50 -25.07 -4.87
CA ILE A 140 4.83 -26.19 -5.55
C ILE A 140 3.33 -25.97 -5.40
N ILE A 141 2.66 -25.70 -6.52
CA ILE A 141 1.20 -25.46 -6.57
C ILE A 141 0.60 -26.49 -7.52
N ASN A 142 -0.29 -27.34 -7.00
CA ASN A 142 -0.93 -28.42 -7.76
C ASN A 142 0.09 -29.31 -8.50
N GLY A 143 1.16 -29.72 -7.81
CA GLY A 143 2.27 -30.52 -8.35
C GLY A 143 3.27 -29.76 -9.21
N SER A 144 2.90 -28.59 -9.73
CA SER A 144 3.76 -27.81 -10.61
C SER A 144 4.62 -26.82 -9.83
N GLU A 145 5.88 -26.71 -10.21
CA GLU A 145 6.80 -25.71 -9.66
C GLU A 145 6.47 -24.32 -10.24
N ARG A 146 6.37 -23.33 -9.35
CA ARG A 146 5.99 -21.94 -9.67
C ARG A 146 6.98 -21.00 -9.01
N VAL A 147 7.64 -20.17 -9.81
CA VAL A 147 8.55 -19.12 -9.32
C VAL A 147 7.88 -17.74 -9.47
N ILE A 148 8.08 -16.88 -8.48
CA ILE A 148 7.67 -15.48 -8.57
C ILE A 148 8.82 -14.70 -9.19
N VAL A 149 8.57 -14.07 -10.34
CA VAL A 149 9.51 -13.15 -10.97
C VAL A 149 9.40 -11.80 -10.27
N SER A 150 10.54 -11.23 -9.85
CA SER A 150 10.57 -9.89 -9.25
C SER A 150 10.05 -8.85 -10.23
N ILE A 151 9.22 -7.93 -9.73
CA ILE A 151 8.62 -6.86 -10.54
C ILE A 151 9.32 -5.55 -10.21
N GLU A 152 9.82 -4.86 -11.22
CA GLU A 152 10.27 -3.48 -11.07
C GLU A 152 9.05 -2.54 -11.10
N ASP A 153 8.93 -1.71 -10.06
CA ASP A 153 7.89 -0.69 -9.93
C ASP A 153 8.54 0.69 -9.74
N LEU A 154 7.78 1.75 -10.02
CA LEU A 154 8.21 3.10 -9.71
C LEU A 154 8.18 3.31 -8.19
N ALA A 155 9.11 4.12 -7.68
CA ALA A 155 9.15 4.47 -6.26
C ALA A 155 7.86 5.20 -5.86
N VAL A 156 7.08 4.54 -5.01
CA VAL A 156 5.90 5.14 -4.38
C VAL A 156 6.29 6.22 -3.38
N ASN A 157 5.35 7.09 -3.03
CA ASN A 157 5.52 8.16 -2.02
C ASN A 157 6.64 9.16 -2.34
N ARG A 158 7.01 9.30 -3.62
CA ARG A 158 8.00 10.25 -4.11
C ARG A 158 7.39 11.15 -5.19
N ILE A 159 7.62 12.45 -5.08
CA ILE A 159 7.18 13.42 -6.08
C ILE A 159 8.12 13.34 -7.28
N MET A 160 7.55 13.16 -8.47
CA MET A 160 8.25 13.14 -9.75
C MET A 160 7.66 14.20 -10.67
N VAL A 161 8.51 14.97 -11.33
CA VAL A 161 8.07 15.99 -12.26
C VAL A 161 8.23 15.55 -13.72
N GLU A 162 7.27 15.94 -14.54
CA GLU A 162 7.27 15.74 -15.98
C GLU A 162 6.75 17.00 -16.69
N LYS A 163 7.23 17.21 -17.92
CA LYS A 163 6.78 18.31 -18.78
C LYS A 163 6.06 17.72 -19.99
N ASP A 164 4.82 18.15 -20.21
CA ASP A 164 4.10 17.85 -21.44
C ASP A 164 4.44 18.94 -22.46
N GLU A 165 5.25 18.62 -23.47
CA GLU A 165 5.70 19.62 -24.45
C GLU A 165 4.56 20.16 -25.32
N LYS A 166 3.55 19.33 -25.62
CA LYS A 166 2.43 19.72 -26.48
C LYS A 166 1.55 20.76 -25.80
N GLU A 167 1.14 20.47 -24.57
CA GLU A 167 0.32 21.39 -23.78
C GLU A 167 1.15 22.45 -23.05
N GLY A 168 2.48 22.29 -22.97
CA GLY A 168 3.42 23.03 -22.12
C GLY A 168 3.01 23.04 -20.65
N THR A 169 2.37 21.96 -20.20
CA THR A 169 1.95 21.78 -18.82
C THR A 169 3.09 21.12 -18.05
N CYS A 170 3.39 21.65 -16.86
CA CYS A 170 4.36 21.04 -15.95
C CYS A 170 3.58 20.30 -14.88
N ARG A 171 3.88 19.02 -14.67
CA ARG A 171 3.13 18.15 -13.77
C ARG A 171 4.06 17.59 -12.71
N ALA A 172 3.65 17.66 -11.46
CA ALA A 172 4.23 16.91 -10.34
C ALA A 172 3.28 15.77 -9.98
N LYS A 173 3.77 14.54 -10.06
CA LYS A 173 3.02 13.31 -9.81
C LYS A 173 3.60 12.56 -8.62
N VAL A 174 2.72 12.00 -7.80
CA VAL A 174 3.10 11.05 -6.74
C VAL A 174 2.13 9.88 -6.78
N ILE A 175 2.66 8.66 -6.69
CA ILE A 175 1.85 7.47 -6.41
C ILE A 175 1.89 7.29 -4.90
N SER A 176 0.85 7.77 -4.22
CA SER A 176 0.73 7.64 -2.77
C SER A 176 0.24 6.24 -2.41
N MET A 177 1.02 5.49 -1.64
CA MET A 177 0.68 4.13 -1.21
C MET A 177 0.67 4.02 0.30
N SER A 178 -0.43 3.51 0.85
CA SER A 178 -0.61 3.18 2.27
C SER A 178 -1.53 1.98 2.40
N GLY A 179 -1.17 0.99 3.24
CA GLY A 179 -1.98 -0.21 3.46
C GLY A 179 -2.40 -0.95 2.18
N GLY A 180 -1.54 -1.00 1.16
CA GLY A 180 -1.81 -1.60 -0.14
C GLY A 180 -2.68 -0.76 -1.09
N PHE A 181 -3.37 0.28 -0.60
CA PHE A 181 -4.13 1.19 -1.45
C PHE A 181 -3.19 2.18 -2.16
N ARG A 182 -3.35 2.32 -3.48
CA ARG A 182 -2.57 3.20 -4.34
C ARG A 182 -3.42 4.35 -4.87
N ALA A 183 -3.04 5.57 -4.51
CA ALA A 183 -3.69 6.80 -4.94
C ALA A 183 -2.72 7.65 -5.79
N PRO A 184 -2.89 7.71 -7.12
CA PRO A 184 -2.14 8.65 -7.94
C PRO A 184 -2.64 10.08 -7.71
N VAL A 185 -1.76 10.97 -7.27
CA VAL A 185 -2.05 12.40 -7.10
C VAL A 185 -1.20 13.20 -8.08
N THR A 186 -1.83 14.09 -8.84
CA THR A 186 -1.16 14.93 -9.84
C THR A 186 -1.47 16.40 -9.56
N VAL A 187 -0.43 17.21 -9.46
CA VAL A 187 -0.50 18.68 -9.47
C VAL A 187 0.00 19.16 -10.83
N GLU A 188 -0.84 19.88 -11.57
CA GLU A 188 -0.54 20.40 -12.91
C GLU A 188 -0.53 21.93 -12.89
N ARG A 189 0.57 22.52 -13.35
CA ARG A 189 0.67 23.94 -13.70
C ARG A 189 0.50 24.09 -15.21
N ARG A 190 -0.57 24.76 -15.63
CA ARG A 190 -0.85 25.02 -17.05
C ARG A 190 0.00 26.14 -17.61
N LYS A 191 0.11 26.27 -18.95
CA LYS A 191 0.74 27.43 -19.62
C LYS A 191 0.22 28.77 -19.08
N THR A 192 -1.07 28.83 -18.74
CA THR A 192 -1.76 30.01 -18.20
C THR A 192 -1.36 30.40 -16.76
N GLY A 193 -0.54 29.60 -16.06
CA GLY A 193 -0.23 29.80 -14.65
C GLY A 193 -1.22 29.14 -13.68
N LEU A 194 -2.33 28.58 -14.17
CA LEU A 194 -3.32 27.91 -13.32
C LEU A 194 -2.76 26.59 -12.78
N ILE A 195 -2.81 26.42 -11.46
CA ILE A 195 -2.36 25.23 -10.74
C ILE A 195 -3.58 24.44 -10.24
N ARG A 196 -3.64 23.18 -10.62
CA ARG A 196 -4.80 22.32 -10.37
C ARG A 196 -4.38 20.91 -9.97
N VAL A 197 -5.17 20.27 -9.12
CA VAL A 197 -4.87 18.98 -8.50
C VAL A 197 -5.92 17.95 -8.91
N SER A 198 -5.48 16.73 -9.21
CA SER A 198 -6.34 15.58 -9.49
C SER A 198 -5.89 14.37 -8.66
N PHE A 199 -6.86 13.63 -8.12
CA PHE A 199 -6.65 12.42 -7.31
C PHE A 199 -7.94 11.55 -7.35
N PRO A 200 -7.89 10.28 -6.90
CA PRO A 200 -9.04 9.39 -6.97
C PRO A 200 -10.26 9.92 -6.21
N SER A 201 -11.44 9.44 -6.61
CA SER A 201 -12.73 9.79 -5.99
C SER A 201 -13.17 11.25 -6.16
N ILE A 202 -12.46 12.04 -6.99
CA ILE A 202 -12.86 13.38 -7.41
C ILE A 202 -12.91 13.47 -8.94
N PRO A 203 -14.04 13.93 -9.52
CA PRO A 203 -14.10 14.15 -10.96
C PRO A 203 -13.29 15.39 -11.35
N GLY A 204 -12.35 15.19 -12.28
CA GLY A 204 -11.57 16.27 -12.89
C GLY A 204 -10.49 16.86 -11.97
N TYR A 205 -10.35 18.18 -12.02
CA TYR A 205 -9.28 18.92 -11.34
C TYR A 205 -9.80 20.00 -10.41
N ILE A 206 -9.22 20.13 -9.22
CA ILE A 206 -9.54 21.17 -8.22
C ILE A 206 -8.41 22.20 -8.18
N PRO A 207 -8.70 23.51 -8.17
CA PRO A 207 -7.68 24.54 -7.92
C PRO A 207 -6.93 24.30 -6.61
N ILE A 208 -5.60 24.42 -6.64
CA ILE A 208 -4.78 24.06 -5.47
C ILE A 208 -5.10 24.88 -4.22
N VAL A 209 -5.40 26.18 -4.38
CA VAL A 209 -5.71 27.08 -3.26
C VAL A 209 -6.97 26.64 -2.52
N ILE A 210 -8.02 26.23 -3.26
CA ILE A 210 -9.26 25.71 -2.67
C ILE A 210 -8.96 24.42 -1.89
N LEU A 211 -8.12 23.54 -2.46
CA LEU A 211 -7.74 22.30 -1.78
C LEU A 211 -6.91 22.58 -0.50
N MET A 212 -6.00 23.56 -0.52
CA MET A 212 -5.22 23.94 0.66
C MET A 212 -6.08 24.58 1.76
N LYS A 213 -7.05 25.43 1.39
CA LYS A 213 -8.05 25.96 2.33
C LYS A 213 -8.88 24.84 2.96
N ALA A 214 -9.37 23.88 2.16
CA ALA A 214 -10.13 22.74 2.66
C ALA A 214 -9.33 21.85 3.66
N LEU A 215 -8.00 21.81 3.52
CA LEU A 215 -7.09 21.06 4.40
C LEU A 215 -6.68 21.84 5.67
N GLY A 216 -7.14 23.08 5.84
CA GLY A 216 -6.93 23.89 7.04
C GLY A 216 -5.96 25.06 6.89
N LEU A 217 -5.38 25.31 5.71
CA LEU A 217 -4.59 26.52 5.45
C LEU A 217 -5.50 27.63 4.92
N GLU A 218 -6.18 28.36 5.81
CA GLU A 218 -7.17 29.37 5.42
C GLU A 218 -6.53 30.67 4.93
N LYS A 219 -5.46 31.12 5.59
CA LYS A 219 -4.85 32.43 5.29
C LYS A 219 -4.02 32.35 4.02
N ASP A 220 -4.24 33.30 3.12
CA ASP A 220 -3.52 33.37 1.85
C ASP A 220 -2.00 33.46 2.03
N ARG A 221 -1.54 34.13 3.09
CA ARG A 221 -0.12 34.16 3.48
C ARG A 221 0.44 32.78 3.81
N GLU A 222 -0.33 31.97 4.54
CA GLU A 222 0.09 30.61 4.92
C GLU A 222 0.15 29.71 3.68
N ILE A 223 -0.82 29.85 2.76
CA ILE A 223 -0.82 29.15 1.46
C ILE A 223 0.40 29.54 0.63
N PHE A 224 0.69 30.85 0.55
CA PHE A 224 1.85 31.36 -0.18
C PHE A 224 3.15 30.74 0.33
N GLN A 225 3.38 30.82 1.65
CA GLN A 225 4.57 30.27 2.30
C GLN A 225 4.65 28.73 2.19
N ALA A 226 3.51 28.04 2.24
CA ALA A 226 3.45 26.59 2.09
C ALA A 226 3.86 26.11 0.69
N ILE A 227 3.62 26.91 -0.36
CA ILE A 227 4.09 26.62 -1.71
C ILE A 227 5.57 26.99 -1.82
N SER A 228 5.91 28.28 -1.76
CA SER A 228 7.30 28.73 -1.80
C SER A 228 7.44 30.20 -1.38
N GLU A 229 8.57 30.53 -0.76
CA GLU A 229 8.94 31.93 -0.47
C GLU A 229 9.84 32.53 -1.57
N ASN A 230 10.12 31.78 -2.64
CA ASN A 230 10.94 32.27 -3.76
C ASN A 230 10.22 33.39 -4.53
N PRO A 231 10.79 34.61 -4.63
CA PRO A 231 10.20 35.72 -5.37
C PRO A 231 9.86 35.42 -6.83
N GLU A 232 10.60 34.53 -7.50
CA GLU A 232 10.36 34.16 -8.90
C GLU A 232 9.04 33.40 -9.09
N MET A 233 8.57 32.70 -8.05
CA MET A 233 7.32 31.92 -8.08
C MET A 233 6.11 32.74 -7.63
N ALA A 234 6.34 33.92 -7.05
CA ALA A 234 5.30 34.73 -6.42
C ALA A 234 4.15 35.07 -7.39
N SER A 235 4.47 35.34 -8.66
CA SER A 235 3.47 35.64 -9.69
C SER A 235 2.48 34.49 -9.92
N ASP A 236 2.98 33.26 -10.10
CA ASP A 236 2.15 32.07 -10.27
C ASP A 236 1.30 31.81 -9.03
N ILE A 237 1.87 31.97 -7.84
CA ILE A 237 1.15 31.75 -6.58
C ILE A 237 0.03 32.79 -6.39
N MET A 238 0.34 34.08 -6.53
CA MET A 238 -0.63 35.17 -6.40
C MET A 238 -1.78 35.04 -7.41
N PHE A 239 -1.47 34.69 -8.66
CA PHE A 239 -2.50 34.45 -9.69
C PHE A 239 -3.51 33.37 -9.26
N ASN A 240 -3.05 32.29 -8.61
CA ASN A 240 -3.94 31.23 -8.14
C ASN A 240 -4.74 31.62 -6.89
N ILE A 241 -4.18 32.46 -6.03
CA ILE A 241 -4.89 33.03 -4.87
C ILE A 241 -6.01 33.96 -5.35
N GLU A 242 -5.72 34.85 -6.30
CA GLU A 242 -6.71 35.75 -6.90
C GLU A 242 -7.88 35.00 -7.57
N ARG A 243 -7.58 33.83 -8.17
CA ARG A 243 -8.60 32.97 -8.80
C ARG A 243 -9.53 32.27 -7.81
N ALA A 244 -9.18 32.25 -6.52
CA ALA A 244 -9.93 31.58 -5.46
C ALA A 244 -10.50 32.56 -4.42
N LEU A 245 -10.60 33.85 -4.75
CA LEU A 245 -11.08 34.90 -3.83
C LEU A 245 -12.51 34.68 -3.34
N ASP A 246 -13.36 33.96 -4.09
CA ASP A 246 -14.75 33.71 -3.70
C ASP A 246 -14.89 32.68 -2.55
N ILE A 247 -13.78 32.08 -2.10
CA ILE A 247 -13.76 31.05 -1.05
C ILE A 247 -12.81 31.51 0.06
N HIS A 248 -13.39 31.86 1.21
CA HIS A 248 -12.66 32.43 2.33
C HIS A 248 -12.45 31.41 3.45
N THR A 249 -13.43 30.54 3.67
CA THR A 249 -13.45 29.60 4.82
C THR A 249 -13.16 28.16 4.41
N GLN A 250 -12.70 27.36 5.37
CA GLN A 250 -12.55 25.91 5.19
C GLN A 250 -13.88 25.24 4.82
N GLU A 251 -15.00 25.66 5.41
CA GLU A 251 -16.32 25.09 5.13
C GLU A 251 -16.76 25.35 3.68
N GLU A 252 -16.53 26.55 3.15
CA GLU A 252 -16.82 26.89 1.75
C GLU A 252 -15.97 26.05 0.79
N ALA A 253 -14.69 25.85 1.13
CA ALA A 253 -13.78 25.03 0.34
C ALA A 253 -14.21 23.55 0.35
N LEU A 254 -14.61 23.01 1.51
CA LEU A 254 -15.16 21.66 1.62
C LEU A 254 -16.47 21.52 0.85
N ASP A 255 -17.36 22.51 0.90
CA ASP A 255 -18.61 22.49 0.14
C ASP A 255 -18.36 22.53 -1.38
N TYR A 256 -17.34 23.27 -1.83
CA TYR A 256 -16.92 23.29 -3.24
C TYR A 256 -16.49 21.89 -3.71
N ILE A 257 -15.72 21.19 -2.88
CA ILE A 257 -15.29 19.81 -3.16
C ILE A 257 -16.49 18.86 -3.10
N GLY A 258 -17.32 18.99 -2.08
CA GLY A 258 -18.52 18.18 -1.87
C GLY A 258 -19.54 18.29 -3.00
N LYS A 259 -19.72 19.49 -3.59
CA LYS A 259 -20.53 19.70 -4.79
C LYS A 259 -20.08 18.89 -6.00
N ARG A 260 -18.78 18.58 -6.11
CA ARG A 260 -18.23 17.78 -7.22
C ARG A 260 -18.39 16.28 -7.00
N VAL A 261 -18.36 15.84 -5.75
CA VAL A 261 -18.46 14.42 -5.38
C VAL A 261 -19.91 13.98 -5.21
N ALA A 262 -20.76 14.84 -4.64
CA ALA A 262 -22.15 14.53 -4.27
C ALA A 262 -23.07 15.75 -4.54
N ALA A 263 -23.16 16.18 -5.81
CA ALA A 263 -23.84 17.41 -6.21
C ALA A 263 -25.28 17.54 -5.70
N GLU A 264 -26.05 16.46 -5.76
CA GLU A 264 -27.50 16.43 -5.47
C GLU A 264 -27.84 16.23 -3.99
N GLN A 265 -26.82 16.14 -3.12
CA GLN A 265 -27.02 15.83 -1.71
C GLN A 265 -27.06 17.11 -0.85
N PRO A 266 -27.69 17.06 0.34
CA PRO A 266 -27.71 18.17 1.28
C PRO A 266 -26.31 18.64 1.69
N LYS A 267 -26.17 19.92 2.02
CA LYS A 267 -24.87 20.55 2.38
C LYS A 267 -24.11 19.74 3.42
N GLU A 268 -24.77 19.32 4.49
CA GLU A 268 -24.15 18.55 5.58
C GLU A 268 -23.56 17.22 5.08
N TYR A 269 -24.28 16.51 4.21
CA TYR A 269 -23.77 15.28 3.59
C TYR A 269 -22.57 15.57 2.68
N ARG A 270 -22.61 16.67 1.91
CA ARG A 270 -21.51 17.05 1.02
C ARG A 270 -20.22 17.37 1.79
N LEU A 271 -20.34 18.08 2.92
CA LEU A 271 -19.21 18.39 3.79
C LEU A 271 -18.56 17.11 4.33
N LYS A 272 -19.36 16.26 4.99
CA LYS A 272 -18.91 14.96 5.50
C LYS A 272 -18.30 14.09 4.40
N ARG A 273 -18.88 14.13 3.19
CA ARG A 273 -18.35 13.36 2.05
C ARG A 273 -17.03 13.91 1.54
N ALA A 274 -16.86 15.24 1.50
CA ALA A 274 -15.61 15.89 1.12
C ALA A 274 -14.48 15.54 2.11
N GLU A 275 -14.76 15.63 3.41
CA GLU A 275 -13.83 15.23 4.48
C GLU A 275 -13.37 13.78 4.31
N GLN A 276 -14.31 12.84 4.19
CA GLN A 276 -13.99 11.43 3.94
C GLN A 276 -13.12 11.25 2.69
N VAL A 277 -13.35 12.04 1.64
CA VAL A 277 -12.59 11.94 0.41
C VAL A 277 -11.15 12.43 0.58
N LEU A 278 -10.96 13.57 1.26
CA LEU A 278 -9.63 14.12 1.58
C LEU A 278 -8.85 13.20 2.52
N ASP A 279 -9.53 12.57 3.47
CA ASP A 279 -8.90 11.73 4.47
C ASP A 279 -8.44 10.40 3.87
N ARG A 280 -9.33 9.71 3.14
CA ARG A 280 -9.08 8.36 2.64
C ARG A 280 -8.34 8.31 1.30
N TYR A 281 -8.55 9.27 0.39
CA TYR A 281 -8.04 9.18 -0.98
C TYR A 281 -6.90 10.15 -1.30
N LEU A 282 -6.83 11.32 -0.63
CA LEU A 282 -5.74 12.26 -0.86
C LEU A 282 -4.53 11.91 0.00
N LEU A 283 -3.42 11.57 -0.67
CA LEU A 283 -2.11 11.31 -0.06
C LEU A 283 -2.17 10.39 1.19
N PRO A 284 -2.81 9.20 1.13
CA PRO A 284 -2.99 8.31 2.29
C PRO A 284 -1.68 7.83 2.94
N HIS A 285 -0.52 7.99 2.28
CA HIS A 285 0.79 7.69 2.86
C HIS A 285 1.24 8.70 3.92
N ILE A 286 0.64 9.89 3.95
CA ILE A 286 0.90 10.91 4.98
C ILE A 286 0.06 10.63 6.22
N GLY A 287 -1.18 10.16 6.01
CA GLY A 287 -2.12 9.85 7.06
C GLY A 287 -3.57 9.83 6.55
N GLN A 288 -4.47 9.29 7.34
CA GLN A 288 -5.90 9.19 7.04
C GLN A 288 -6.79 9.86 8.09
N GLU A 289 -6.18 10.50 9.08
CA GLU A 289 -6.89 11.22 10.13
C GLU A 289 -6.97 12.72 9.83
N GLU A 290 -7.90 13.41 10.48
CA GLU A 290 -8.10 14.85 10.33
C GLU A 290 -6.84 15.67 10.68
N GLU A 291 -6.11 15.25 11.71
CA GLU A 291 -4.87 15.91 12.16
C GLU A 291 -3.76 15.89 11.09
N ASP A 292 -3.81 14.95 10.14
CA ASP A 292 -2.83 14.83 9.07
C ASP A 292 -3.12 15.74 7.88
N ARG A 293 -4.30 16.37 7.81
CA ARG A 293 -4.71 17.24 6.69
C ARG A 293 -3.73 18.39 6.46
N ILE A 294 -3.23 19.01 7.54
CA ILE A 294 -2.24 20.10 7.45
C ILE A 294 -0.93 19.60 6.80
N LYS A 295 -0.47 18.39 7.18
CA LYS A 295 0.75 17.79 6.58
C LYS A 295 0.53 17.52 5.07
N LYS A 296 -0.67 17.08 4.68
CA LYS A 296 -1.04 16.90 3.27
C LYS A 296 -1.00 18.23 2.50
N ALA A 297 -1.44 19.33 3.13
CA ALA A 297 -1.41 20.66 2.52
C ALA A 297 0.02 21.12 2.20
N TYR A 298 0.96 20.96 3.15
CA TYR A 298 2.38 21.27 2.90
C TYR A 298 3.00 20.38 1.82
N PHE A 299 2.65 19.09 1.79
CA PHE A 299 3.13 18.19 0.75
C PHE A 299 2.63 18.60 -0.64
N LEU A 300 1.36 18.99 -0.77
CA LEU A 300 0.81 19.57 -2.00
C LEU A 300 1.50 20.88 -2.39
N GLY A 301 1.81 21.73 -1.41
CA GLY A 301 2.61 22.93 -1.61
C GLY A 301 3.97 22.62 -2.25
N LYS A 302 4.68 21.62 -1.73
CA LYS A 302 5.94 21.11 -2.32
C LYS A 302 5.77 20.47 -3.69
N MET A 303 4.64 19.82 -3.97
CA MET A 303 4.35 19.34 -5.33
C MET A 303 4.16 20.51 -6.31
N ALA A 304 3.44 21.56 -5.90
CA ALA A 304 3.23 22.76 -6.71
C ALA A 304 4.54 23.52 -6.95
N GLU A 305 5.35 23.71 -5.90
CA GLU A 305 6.68 24.31 -6.01
C GLU A 305 7.50 23.63 -7.10
N ARG A 306 7.61 22.30 -7.08
CA ARG A 306 8.37 21.55 -8.09
C ARG A 306 7.80 21.68 -9.50
N ALA A 307 6.48 21.80 -9.64
CA ALA A 307 5.85 22.04 -10.95
C ALA A 307 6.16 23.45 -11.48
N ILE A 308 6.22 24.46 -10.60
CA ILE A 308 6.62 25.83 -10.94
C ILE A 308 8.12 25.91 -11.25
N GLU A 309 8.98 25.28 -10.45
CA GLU A 309 10.43 25.17 -10.70
C GLU A 309 10.72 24.64 -12.12
N LEU A 310 10.01 23.59 -12.51
CA LEU A 310 10.15 22.98 -13.84
C LEU A 310 9.68 23.92 -14.96
N HIS A 311 8.67 24.74 -14.71
CA HIS A 311 8.21 25.74 -15.66
C HIS A 311 9.24 26.87 -15.84
N LEU A 312 9.79 27.37 -14.73
CA LEU A 312 10.79 28.44 -14.71
C LEU A 312 12.18 27.99 -15.19
N GLY A 313 12.40 26.68 -15.35
CA GLY A 313 13.70 26.13 -15.76
C GLY A 313 14.71 26.01 -14.61
N LEU A 314 14.27 26.17 -13.36
CA LEU A 314 15.08 25.98 -12.16
C LEU A 314 15.33 24.49 -11.85
N ARG A 315 14.55 23.60 -12.47
CA ARG A 315 14.60 22.15 -12.32
C ARG A 315 14.51 21.46 -13.69
N SER A 316 15.19 20.32 -13.83
CA SER A 316 15.02 19.40 -14.96
C SER A 316 13.94 18.34 -14.69
N VAL A 317 13.43 17.74 -15.76
CA VAL A 317 12.51 16.58 -15.67
C VAL A 317 13.17 15.45 -14.87
N ASP A 318 12.40 14.77 -14.01
CA ASP A 318 12.91 13.62 -13.26
C ASP A 318 13.03 12.40 -14.19
N ASP A 319 14.21 11.77 -14.20
CA ASP A 319 14.43 10.53 -14.93
C ASP A 319 13.71 9.35 -14.25
N LYS A 320 12.68 8.82 -14.90
CA LYS A 320 11.87 7.71 -14.39
C LYS A 320 12.63 6.40 -14.39
N ASP A 321 13.62 6.24 -15.26
CA ASP A 321 14.37 5.00 -15.45
C ASP A 321 15.62 4.92 -14.56
N HIS A 322 16.00 6.02 -13.91
CA HIS A 322 17.04 6.01 -12.90
C HIS A 322 16.64 5.13 -11.70
N TYR A 323 17.48 4.14 -11.34
CA TYR A 323 17.20 3.16 -10.28
C TYR A 323 16.87 3.76 -8.90
N ALA A 324 17.35 4.97 -8.60
CA ALA A 324 16.93 5.69 -7.38
C ALA A 324 15.41 5.90 -7.29
N ASN A 325 14.73 6.01 -8.44
CA ASN A 325 13.30 6.17 -8.59
C ASN A 325 12.57 4.85 -8.87
N LYS A 326 13.27 3.71 -8.88
CA LYS A 326 12.70 2.37 -9.04
C LYS A 326 12.73 1.61 -7.72
N ARG A 327 11.82 0.66 -7.56
CA ARG A 327 11.79 -0.30 -6.44
C ARG A 327 11.54 -1.68 -7.01
N LEU A 328 12.25 -2.67 -6.49
CA LEU A 328 12.00 -4.07 -6.83
C LEU A 328 11.02 -4.65 -5.81
N LYS A 329 9.88 -5.14 -6.28
CA LYS A 329 9.00 -6.00 -5.52
C LYS A 329 9.47 -7.43 -5.64
N LEU A 330 9.81 -8.02 -4.51
CA LEU A 330 10.25 -9.40 -4.39
C LEU A 330 9.07 -10.31 -4.01
N ALA A 331 9.35 -11.59 -3.77
CA ALA A 331 8.30 -12.56 -3.49
C ALA A 331 7.50 -12.23 -2.23
N GLY A 332 8.15 -11.76 -1.15
CA GLY A 332 7.48 -11.38 0.08
C GLY A 332 6.53 -10.21 -0.09
N ASP A 333 6.92 -9.17 -0.83
CA ASP A 333 6.07 -7.99 -1.08
C ASP A 333 4.80 -8.38 -1.86
N LEU A 334 4.97 -9.20 -2.89
CA LEU A 334 3.86 -9.67 -3.72
C LEU A 334 2.93 -10.63 -2.96
N MET A 335 3.49 -11.47 -2.10
CA MET A 335 2.71 -12.34 -1.21
C MET A 335 1.98 -11.54 -0.13
N GLU A 336 2.55 -10.46 0.38
CA GLU A 336 1.87 -9.55 1.33
C GLU A 336 0.69 -8.85 0.68
N ASP A 337 0.84 -8.32 -0.54
CA ASP A 337 -0.24 -7.70 -1.32
C ASP A 337 -1.39 -8.70 -1.60
N LEU A 338 -1.04 -9.95 -1.94
CA LEU A 338 -2.00 -11.02 -2.18
C LEU A 338 -2.72 -11.44 -0.89
N PHE A 339 -1.98 -11.66 0.19
CA PHE A 339 -2.53 -12.03 1.49
C PHE A 339 -3.48 -10.96 2.02
N ARG A 340 -3.10 -9.68 1.91
CA ARG A 340 -3.95 -8.54 2.27
C ARG A 340 -5.30 -8.57 1.54
N SER A 341 -5.29 -8.80 0.23
CA SER A 341 -6.51 -8.87 -0.56
C SER A 341 -7.39 -10.07 -0.16
N ALA A 342 -6.79 -11.24 0.03
CA ALA A 342 -7.49 -12.45 0.45
C ALA A 342 -8.03 -12.33 1.89
N PHE A 343 -7.26 -11.73 2.79
CA PHE A 343 -7.65 -11.52 4.18
C PHE A 343 -8.78 -10.50 4.31
N GLN A 344 -8.76 -9.43 3.52
CA GLN A 344 -9.88 -8.49 3.44
C GLN A 344 -11.16 -9.14 2.93
N ALA A 345 -11.06 -10.06 1.96
CA ALA A 345 -12.21 -10.84 1.50
C ALA A 345 -12.76 -11.72 2.64
N LEU A 346 -11.88 -12.45 3.35
CA LEU A 346 -12.27 -13.24 4.52
C LEU A 346 -12.95 -12.38 5.61
N VAL A 347 -12.38 -11.22 5.93
CA VAL A 347 -12.95 -10.29 6.91
C VAL A 347 -14.33 -9.82 6.48
N LYS A 348 -14.52 -9.57 5.17
CA LYS A 348 -15.82 -9.18 4.61
C LYS A 348 -16.84 -10.33 4.67
N ASP A 349 -16.42 -11.57 4.47
CA ASP A 349 -17.29 -12.74 4.54
C ASP A 349 -17.70 -13.10 5.98
N ILE A 350 -16.90 -12.70 6.98
CA ILE A 350 -17.21 -12.87 8.41
C ILE A 350 -18.16 -11.77 8.94
N ARG A 351 -18.12 -10.57 8.34
CA ARG A 351 -19.01 -9.45 8.70
C ARG A 351 -20.45 -9.76 8.31
#